data_AF-A0A656D1R1-F1
#
_entry.id   AF-A0A656D1R1-F1
#
_cell.length_a   1.000
_cell.length_b   1.000
_cell.length_c   1.000
_cell.angle_alpha   90.00
_cell.angle_beta   90.00
_cell.angle_gamma   90.00
#
_symmetry.space_group_name_H-M   'P 1'
#
loop_
_entity.id
_entity.type
_entity.pdbx_description
1 polymer ?
#
loop_
_entity_poly.entity_id
_entity_poly.type
_entity_poly.pdbx_seq_one_letter_code
_entity_poly.pdbx_strand_id
1 'polypeptide(L)'
;MAQVHIEKQTRKKKVKLIAFVNPTGCTGCEVCIEFCPVDCIYKVKGPEHVDVFDGVKSTTLDILRENLANGINPFSNVNGIVIVDEEICIGCKLCAKYCPWETIEMVQKDSE
;
A
#
# COMPACT_ATOMS: atom_id res chain seq x y z
N MET A 1 11.66 35.31 23.79
CA MET A 1 12.48 34.17 23.31
C MET A 1 11.72 33.53 22.16
N ALA A 2 12.44 33.12 21.12
CA ALA A 2 12.04 33.11 19.70
C ALA A 2 10.69 32.47 19.32
N GLN A 3 10.06 33.08 18.31
CA GLN A 3 8.98 32.52 17.50
C GLN A 3 9.46 31.30 16.70
N VAL A 4 8.47 30.59 16.14
CA VAL A 4 8.46 29.87 14.86
C VAL A 4 8.37 28.35 15.00
N HIS A 5 7.17 27.80 14.76
CA HIS A 5 7.03 26.54 14.05
C HIS A 5 6.37 26.82 12.70
N ILE A 6 7.14 26.60 11.65
CA ILE A 6 6.77 26.82 10.26
C ILE A 6 5.80 25.70 9.85
N GLU A 7 4.55 26.03 9.56
CA GLU A 7 3.64 25.15 8.82
C GLU A 7 4.10 25.08 7.36
N LYS A 8 5.09 24.22 7.09
CA LYS A 8 5.53 23.94 5.72
C LYS A 8 4.45 23.08 5.04
N GLN A 9 3.50 23.74 4.40
CA GLN A 9 2.67 23.11 3.37
C GLN A 9 3.58 22.70 2.20
N THR A 10 4.12 21.48 2.25
CA THR A 10 4.82 20.88 1.12
C THR A 10 3.78 20.60 0.03
N ARG A 11 3.85 21.35 -1.09
CA ARG A 11 3.19 20.98 -2.35
C ARG A 11 3.55 19.53 -2.66
N LYS A 12 2.66 18.58 -2.37
CA LYS A 12 2.80 17.19 -2.81
C LYS A 12 2.70 17.20 -4.34
N LYS A 13 3.83 17.24 -5.04
CA LYS A 13 3.86 16.90 -6.47
C LYS A 13 3.33 15.46 -6.53
N LYS A 14 2.14 15.24 -7.12
CA LYS A 14 1.60 13.88 -7.29
C LYS A 14 2.68 13.03 -7.95
N VAL A 15 3.17 12.04 -7.22
CA VAL A 15 4.21 11.15 -7.73
C VAL A 15 3.53 10.24 -8.72
N LYS A 16 4.03 10.22 -9.96
CA LYS A 16 3.42 9.43 -11.04
C LYS A 16 3.69 7.93 -10.90
N LEU A 17 4.54 7.51 -9.96
CA LEU A 17 4.98 6.12 -9.80
C LEU A 17 4.68 5.65 -8.38
N ILE A 18 3.80 4.66 -8.25
CA ILE A 18 3.34 4.11 -6.97
C ILE A 18 3.63 2.61 -6.88
N ALA A 19 3.71 2.08 -5.66
CA ALA A 19 3.85 0.65 -5.46
C ALA A 19 2.47 -0.03 -5.49
N PHE A 20 2.36 -1.09 -6.27
CA PHE A 20 1.22 -2.00 -6.35
C PHE A 20 1.62 -3.35 -5.77
N VAL A 21 0.80 -3.92 -4.89
CA VAL A 21 1.04 -5.24 -4.30
C VAL A 21 0.10 -6.23 -4.95
N ASN A 22 0.64 -7.29 -5.55
CA ASN A 22 -0.18 -8.38 -6.06
C ASN A 22 -0.66 -9.26 -4.89
N PRO A 23 -1.98 -9.33 -4.62
CA PRO A 23 -2.51 -10.07 -3.48
C PRO A 23 -2.28 -11.58 -3.57
N THR A 24 -2.09 -12.13 -4.78
CA THR A 24 -1.87 -13.57 -5.00
C THR A 24 -0.47 -14.03 -4.57
N GLY A 25 0.54 -13.16 -4.69
CA GLY A 25 1.93 -13.47 -4.31
C GLY A 25 2.33 -12.93 -2.92
N CYS A 26 1.47 -12.13 -2.29
CA CYS A 26 1.75 -11.54 -0.99
C CYS A 26 1.45 -12.52 0.15
N THR A 27 2.45 -12.76 1.00
CA THR A 27 2.30 -13.64 2.17
C THR A 27 2.06 -12.90 3.49
N GLY A 28 2.12 -11.57 3.48
CA GLY A 28 2.01 -10.75 4.69
C GLY A 28 3.25 -10.80 5.60
N CYS A 29 4.44 -11.00 5.04
CA CYS A 29 5.74 -11.07 5.75
C CYS A 29 6.27 -9.74 6.30
N GLU A 30 5.59 -8.62 6.03
CA GLU A 30 5.83 -7.30 6.65
C GLU A 30 7.19 -6.63 6.38
N VAL A 31 8.12 -7.26 5.66
CA VAL A 31 9.43 -6.68 5.29
C VAL A 31 9.28 -5.30 4.61
N CYS A 32 8.29 -5.15 3.73
CA CYS A 32 8.05 -3.89 3.02
C CYS A 32 7.59 -2.75 3.94
N ILE A 33 6.92 -3.05 5.06
CA ILE A 33 6.45 -2.05 6.02
C ILE A 33 7.66 -1.42 6.72
N GLU A 34 8.58 -2.25 7.21
CA GLU A 34 9.81 -1.82 7.90
C GLU A 34 10.70 -0.91 7.05
N PHE A 35 10.72 -1.11 5.72
CA PHE A 35 11.55 -0.33 4.80
C PHE A 35 10.81 0.85 4.16
N CYS A 36 9.55 1.11 4.52
CA CYS A 36 8.80 2.22 3.97
C CYS A 36 9.15 3.54 4.68
N PRO A 37 9.80 4.51 4.01
CA PRO A 37 10.27 5.74 4.66
C PRO A 37 9.15 6.74 4.99
N VAL A 38 7.93 6.50 4.50
CA VAL A 38 6.76 7.36 4.67
C VAL A 38 5.58 6.63 5.30
N ASP A 39 5.80 5.40 5.79
CA ASP A 39 4.82 4.57 6.48
C ASP A 39 3.46 4.45 5.74
N CYS A 40 3.51 4.23 4.42
CA CYS A 40 2.32 4.18 3.56
C CYS A 40 1.83 2.75 3.27
N ILE A 41 2.25 1.73 4.03
CA ILE A 41 1.93 0.33 3.75
C ILE A 41 1.27 -0.28 4.98
N TYR A 42 0.07 -0.84 4.81
CA TYR A 42 -0.73 -1.40 5.90
C TYR A 42 -1.01 -2.89 5.67
N LYS A 43 -1.19 -3.67 6.74
CA LYS A 43 -1.52 -5.09 6.66
C LYS A 43 -3.00 -5.33 6.94
N VAL A 44 -3.65 -6.04 6.03
CA VAL A 44 -5.03 -6.52 6.14
C VAL A 44 -4.98 -7.99 6.54
N LYS A 45 -5.49 -8.35 7.72
CA LYS A 45 -5.35 -9.71 8.28
C LYS A 45 -6.36 -10.73 7.75
N GLY A 46 -7.43 -10.28 7.10
CA GLY A 46 -8.50 -11.14 6.62
C GLY A 46 -9.60 -10.36 5.91
N PRO A 47 -10.60 -11.06 5.34
CA PRO A 47 -11.71 -10.43 4.64
C PRO A 47 -12.52 -9.47 5.53
N GLU A 48 -12.67 -9.78 6.81
CA GLU A 48 -13.39 -8.93 7.77
C GLU A 48 -12.68 -7.60 8.09
N HIS A 49 -11.42 -7.44 7.67
CA HIS A 49 -10.63 -6.23 7.89
C HIS A 49 -10.48 -5.36 6.62
N VAL A 50 -11.10 -5.74 5.50
CA VAL A 50 -10.99 -5.01 4.23
C VAL A 50 -11.70 -3.65 4.30
N ASP A 51 -12.91 -3.61 4.84
CA ASP A 51 -13.73 -2.39 4.88
C ASP A 51 -13.24 -1.34 5.89
N VAL A 52 -12.36 -1.73 6.83
CA VAL A 52 -11.72 -0.80 7.77
C VAL A 52 -10.82 0.21 7.05
N PHE A 53 -10.38 -0.12 5.82
CA PHE A 53 -9.50 0.71 5.00
C PHE A 53 -10.25 1.47 3.89
N ASP A 54 -11.56 1.71 4.01
CA ASP A 54 -12.36 2.46 3.04
C ASP A 54 -11.83 3.88 2.71
N GLY A 55 -11.12 4.51 3.64
CA GLY A 55 -10.47 5.81 3.42
C GLY A 55 -9.13 5.73 2.68
N VAL A 56 -8.58 4.54 2.43
CA VAL A 56 -7.26 4.34 1.84
C VAL A 56 -7.41 4.03 0.35
N LYS A 57 -6.84 4.90 -0.50
CA LYS A 57 -6.76 4.63 -1.94
C LYS A 57 -5.66 3.62 -2.20
N SER A 58 -6.06 2.40 -2.53
CA SER A 58 -5.14 1.31 -2.82
C SER A 58 -5.72 0.38 -3.87
N THR A 59 -5.06 0.30 -5.03
CA THR A 59 -5.44 -0.64 -6.09
C THR A 59 -5.46 -2.09 -5.59
N THR A 60 -4.55 -2.46 -4.67
CA THR A 60 -4.58 -3.79 -4.03
C THR A 60 -5.86 -3.99 -3.23
N LEU A 61 -6.31 -2.99 -2.48
CA LEU A 61 -7.56 -3.06 -1.71
C LEU A 61 -8.79 -3.20 -2.62
N ASP A 62 -8.82 -2.49 -3.74
CA ASP A 62 -9.89 -2.60 -4.74
C ASP A 62 -9.97 -4.01 -5.33
N ILE A 63 -8.82 -4.61 -5.67
CA ILE A 63 -8.73 -6.01 -6.13
C ILE A 63 -9.16 -6.98 -5.03
N LEU A 64 -8.81 -6.73 -3.76
CA LEU A 64 -9.26 -7.57 -2.65
C LEU A 64 -10.79 -7.58 -2.53
N ARG A 65 -11.43 -6.40 -2.63
CA ARG A 65 -12.90 -6.28 -2.61
C ARG A 65 -13.52 -7.02 -3.79
N GLU A 66 -12.99 -6.85 -5.00
CA GLU A 66 -13.47 -7.55 -6.19
C GLU A 66 -13.33 -9.07 -6.07
N ASN A 67 -12.18 -9.56 -5.60
CA ASN A 67 -11.97 -10.99 -5.36
C ASN A 67 -13.00 -11.56 -4.39
N LEU A 68 -13.23 -10.89 -3.25
CA LEU A 68 -14.19 -11.33 -2.25
C LEU A 68 -15.64 -11.31 -2.79
N ALA A 69 -16.01 -10.28 -3.55
CA ALA A 69 -17.31 -10.21 -4.22
C ALA A 69 -17.52 -11.37 -5.22
N ASN A 70 -16.43 -11.84 -5.84
CA ASN A 70 -16.41 -12.99 -6.74
C ASN A 70 -16.24 -14.35 -6.02
N GLY A 71 -16.27 -14.38 -4.68
CA GLY A 71 -16.11 -15.61 -3.88
C GLY A 71 -14.68 -16.17 -3.85
N ILE A 72 -13.69 -15.39 -4.28
CA ILE A 72 -12.27 -15.74 -4.25
C ILE A 72 -11.69 -15.16 -2.95
N ASN A 73 -11.22 -16.03 -2.05
CA ASN A 73 -10.59 -15.60 -0.81
C ASN A 73 -9.04 -15.61 -0.91
N PRO A 74 -8.39 -14.45 -1.16
CA PRO A 74 -6.94 -14.37 -1.29
C PRO A 74 -6.20 -14.54 0.05
N PHE A 75 -6.90 -14.54 1.18
CA PHE A 75 -6.31 -14.72 2.51
C PHE A 75 -6.13 -16.19 2.93
N SER A 76 -6.59 -17.15 2.13
CA SER A 76 -6.76 -18.55 2.53
C SER A 76 -5.48 -19.25 3.04
N ASN A 77 -4.29 -18.83 2.59
CA ASN A 77 -3.00 -19.47 2.94
C ASN A 77 -1.90 -18.47 3.33
N VAL A 78 -2.27 -17.25 3.71
CA VAL A 78 -1.31 -16.17 3.98
C VAL A 78 -1.68 -15.46 5.28
N ASN A 79 -0.70 -14.84 5.95
CA ASN A 79 -0.90 -14.20 7.25
C ASN A 79 -1.57 -12.81 7.13
N GLY A 80 -2.28 -12.56 6.03
CA GLY A 80 -2.73 -11.24 5.61
C GLY A 80 -2.01 -10.75 4.35
N ILE A 81 -2.56 -9.68 3.79
CA ILE A 81 -2.07 -9.05 2.56
C ILE A 81 -1.75 -7.60 2.89
N VAL A 82 -0.65 -7.08 2.35
CA VAL A 82 -0.30 -5.68 2.51
C VAL A 82 -0.92 -4.84 1.41
N ILE A 83 -1.41 -3.66 1.77
CA ILE A 83 -1.95 -2.65 0.87
C ILE A 83 -1.08 -1.40 0.91
N VAL A 84 -1.02 -0.67 -0.18
CA VAL A 84 -0.24 0.57 -0.29
C VAL A 84 -1.21 1.75 -0.38
N ASP A 85 -1.04 2.74 0.49
CA ASP A 85 -1.71 4.03 0.38
C ASP A 85 -1.04 4.87 -0.71
N GLU A 86 -1.76 5.04 -1.79
CA GLU A 86 -1.28 5.73 -2.98
C GLU A 86 -1.20 7.26 -2.81
N GLU A 87 -1.92 7.84 -1.85
CA GLU A 87 -1.88 9.28 -1.57
C GLU A 87 -0.66 9.68 -0.73
N ILE A 88 -0.07 8.70 -0.05
CA ILE A 88 1.15 8.87 0.77
C ILE A 88 2.38 8.32 0.03
N CYS A 89 2.22 7.29 -0.80
CA CYS A 89 3.33 6.66 -1.52
C CYS A 89 4.15 7.68 -2.33
N ILE A 90 5.46 7.73 -2.05
CA ILE A 90 6.41 8.61 -2.76
C ILE A 90 7.20 7.89 -3.86
N GLY A 91 6.90 6.63 -4.14
CA GLY A 91 7.56 5.88 -5.21
C GLY A 91 9.05 5.59 -5.00
N CYS A 92 9.52 5.47 -3.75
CA CYS A 92 10.94 5.28 -3.43
C CYS A 92 11.52 3.90 -3.82
N LYS A 93 10.65 2.91 -4.12
CA LYS A 93 10.98 1.54 -4.55
C LYS A 93 11.67 0.64 -3.53
N LEU A 94 11.86 1.06 -2.29
CA LEU A 94 12.49 0.22 -1.25
C LEU A 94 11.66 -1.04 -0.96
N CYS A 95 10.34 -0.91 -0.88
CA CYS A 95 9.42 -2.04 -0.70
C CYS A 95 9.58 -3.10 -1.81
N ALA A 96 9.60 -2.68 -3.08
CA ALA A 96 9.79 -3.58 -4.21
C ALA A 96 11.16 -4.26 -4.18
N LYS A 97 12.22 -3.50 -3.85
CA LYS A 97 13.59 -4.03 -3.75
C LYS A 97 13.76 -5.10 -2.67
N TYR A 98 13.11 -4.91 -1.52
CA TYR A 98 13.27 -5.79 -0.35
C TYR A 98 12.18 -6.86 -0.23
N CYS A 99 11.20 -6.88 -1.12
CA CYS A 99 10.17 -7.90 -1.10
C CYS A 99 10.78 -9.27 -1.45
N PRO A 100 10.79 -10.26 -0.54
CA PRO A 100 11.36 -11.57 -0.82
C PRO A 100 10.53 -12.39 -1.82
N TRP A 101 9.28 -11.98 -2.06
CA TRP A 101 8.33 -12.65 -2.96
C TRP A 101 8.20 -11.97 -4.32
N GLU A 102 8.94 -10.88 -4.54
CA GLU A 102 8.93 -10.10 -5.79
C GLU A 102 7.51 -9.73 -6.26
N THR A 103 6.57 -9.57 -5.31
CA THR A 103 5.14 -9.39 -5.60
C THR A 103 4.73 -7.93 -5.73
N ILE A 104 5.68 -7.01 -5.53
CA ILE A 104 5.44 -5.57 -5.53
C ILE A 104 5.95 -4.97 -6.84
N GLU A 105 5.04 -4.40 -7.61
CA GLU A 105 5.31 -3.76 -8.89
C GLU A 105 5.21 -2.25 -8.78
N MET A 106 6.03 -1.51 -9.53
CA MET A 106 5.95 -0.05 -9.57
C MET A 106 5.12 0.38 -10.78
N VAL A 107 3.91 0.87 -10.54
CA VAL A 107 2.95 1.23 -11.60
C VAL A 107 2.84 2.74 -11.76
N GLN A 108 2.59 3.19 -12.98
CA GLN A 108 2.31 4.59 -13.25
C GLN A 108 0.84 4.88 -12.95
N LYS A 109 0.57 5.86 -12.07
CA LYS A 109 -0.79 6.31 -11.80
C LYS A 109 -0.95 7.71 -12.39
N ASP A 110 -1.54 7.76 -13.58
CA ASP A 110 -1.90 9.02 -14.20
C ASP A 110 -2.90 9.75 -13.32
N SER A 111 -2.63 11.04 -13.14
CA SER A 111 -3.46 11.92 -12.33
C SER A 111 -4.62 12.41 -13.21
N GLU A 112 -5.62 11.56 -13.42
CA GLU A 112 -6.95 12.03 -13.86
C GLU A 112 -7.63 12.84 -12.74
#